data_AF-A0A3P7NWJ3-F1
#
_entry.id   AF-A0A3P7NWJ3-F1
#
_cell.length_a   1.000
_cell.length_b   1.000
_cell.length_c   1.000
_cell.angle_alpha   90.00
_cell.angle_beta   90.00
_cell.angle_gamma   90.00
#
_symmetry.space_group_name_H-M   'P 1'
#
loop_
_entity.id
_entity.type
_entity.pdbx_description
1 polymer ?
#
loop_
_entity_poly.entity_id
_entity_poly.type
_entity_poly.pdbx_seq_one_letter_code
_entity_poly.pdbx_strand_id
1 'polypeptide(L)'
;MLFPLKSAFPELTVQGFDFSPRAIQMCSDRAKELNVELDLALVDLSTPLEKSPFSVEADVATLIFVLSAIHPDKHAIAVKNMRNYVKDGGTVIVRDYGVNDYAMIRFKRGAKLADRFYVRQDGTRSYYFTLGKYQILCAKLNFCSFSEELAELFERAGFECVRKEYLHRQTVNHQKNLNVPRIFVQARFLKR
;
A
#
# COMPACT_ATOMS: atom_id res chain seq x y z
N MET A 1 7.73 10.38 -2.43
CA MET A 1 8.96 9.54 -2.46
C MET A 1 9.71 9.61 -3.77
N LEU A 2 9.05 9.93 -4.90
CA LEU A 2 9.68 9.92 -6.22
C LEU A 2 10.90 10.87 -6.32
N PHE A 3 10.77 12.12 -5.88
CA PHE A 3 11.87 13.10 -5.97
C PHE A 3 13.11 12.73 -5.15
N PRO A 4 13.01 12.37 -3.84
CA PRO A 4 14.18 11.92 -3.10
C PRO A 4 14.85 10.68 -3.72
N LEU A 5 14.09 9.73 -4.27
CA LEU A 5 14.64 8.55 -4.93
C LEU A 5 15.42 8.94 -6.20
N LYS A 6 14.82 9.76 -7.06
CA LYS A 6 15.46 10.22 -8.29
C LYS A 6 16.69 11.09 -8.01
N SER A 7 16.66 11.89 -6.94
CA SER A 7 17.82 12.67 -6.49
C SER A 7 18.96 11.80 -5.96
N ALA A 8 18.66 10.71 -5.24
CA ALA A 8 19.66 9.81 -4.70
C ALA A 8 20.22 8.85 -5.78
N PHE A 9 19.40 8.50 -6.78
CA PHE A 9 19.74 7.57 -7.85
C PHE A 9 19.29 8.15 -9.21
N PRO A 10 20.10 9.05 -9.81
CA PRO A 10 19.73 9.75 -11.04
C PRO A 10 19.44 8.84 -12.23
N GLU A 11 20.07 7.67 -12.28
CA GLU A 11 19.93 6.69 -13.36
C GLU A 11 18.59 5.93 -13.34
N LEU A 12 17.81 6.02 -12.25
CA LEU A 12 16.53 5.32 -12.17
C LEU A 12 15.49 5.97 -13.08
N THR A 13 14.81 5.14 -13.88
CA THR A 13 13.52 5.50 -14.46
C THR A 13 12.46 5.38 -13.38
N VAL A 14 11.76 6.47 -13.08
CA VAL A 14 10.78 6.52 -11.99
C VAL A 14 9.39 6.75 -12.54
N GLN A 15 8.54 5.75 -12.33
CA GLN A 15 7.12 5.80 -12.61
C GLN A 15 6.31 6.14 -11.36
N GLY A 16 5.19 6.84 -11.53
CA GLY A 16 4.27 7.16 -10.46
C GLY A 16 2.83 7.18 -10.93
N PHE A 17 1.91 6.67 -10.13
CA PHE A 17 0.49 6.76 -10.43
C PHE A 17 -0.33 7.04 -9.19
N ASP A 18 -1.50 7.63 -9.41
CA ASP A 18 -2.49 7.94 -8.39
C ASP A 18 -3.88 8.01 -9.06
N PHE A 19 -4.94 7.74 -8.30
CA PHE A 19 -6.31 7.84 -8.82
C PHE A 19 -6.81 9.29 -8.83
N SER A 20 -6.14 10.18 -8.10
CA SER A 20 -6.46 11.60 -8.00
C SER A 20 -5.78 12.41 -9.11
N PRO A 21 -6.55 13.04 -10.02
CA PRO A 21 -5.98 13.96 -11.02
C PRO A 21 -5.20 15.10 -10.38
N ARG A 22 -5.61 15.53 -9.18
CA ARG A 22 -4.92 16.58 -8.44
C ARG A 22 -3.55 16.14 -7.96
N ALA A 23 -3.41 14.89 -7.48
CA ALA A 23 -2.12 14.35 -7.04
C ALA A 23 -1.14 14.24 -8.22
N ILE A 24 -1.62 13.76 -9.38
CA ILE A 24 -0.83 13.71 -10.61
C ILE A 24 -0.39 15.10 -11.05
N GLN A 25 -1.30 16.08 -11.05
CA GLN A 25 -0.97 17.46 -11.40
C GLN A 25 0.10 18.05 -10.46
N MET A 26 -0.08 17.91 -9.14
CA MET A 26 0.88 18.40 -8.16
C MET A 26 2.26 17.75 -8.32
N CYS A 27 2.31 16.46 -8.63
CA CYS A 27 3.56 15.76 -8.89
C CYS A 27 4.21 16.23 -10.20
N SER A 28 3.43 16.43 -11.26
CA SER A 28 3.92 16.96 -12.55
C SER A 28 4.48 18.37 -12.41
N ASP A 29 3.78 19.26 -11.71
CA ASP A 29 4.23 20.64 -11.48
C ASP A 29 5.55 20.68 -10.72
N ARG A 30 5.67 19.86 -9.67
CA ARG A 30 6.90 19.75 -8.89
C ARG A 30 8.06 19.15 -9.70
N ALA A 31 7.77 18.19 -10.58
CA ALA A 31 8.76 17.61 -11.48
C ALA A 31 9.34 18.65 -12.44
N LYS A 32 8.48 19.50 -13.01
CA LYS A 32 8.90 20.63 -13.86
C LYS A 32 9.74 21.65 -13.09
N GLU A 33 9.30 22.04 -11.89
CA GLU A 33 10.02 23.00 -11.05
C GLU A 33 11.43 22.52 -10.70
N LEU A 34 11.59 21.23 -10.45
CA LEU A 34 12.87 20.62 -10.09
C LEU A 34 13.69 20.14 -11.29
N ASN A 35 13.18 20.28 -12.52
CA ASN A 35 13.76 19.70 -13.72
C ASN A 35 14.06 18.19 -13.57
N VAL A 36 13.10 17.44 -13.03
CA VAL A 36 13.19 16.00 -12.79
C VAL A 36 12.25 15.27 -13.74
N GLU A 37 12.77 14.34 -14.52
CA GLU A 37 11.96 13.48 -15.39
C GLU A 37 11.29 12.36 -14.58
N LEU A 38 9.96 12.27 -14.70
CA LEU A 38 9.11 11.24 -14.12
C LEU A 38 8.07 10.79 -15.16
N ASP A 39 7.73 9.51 -15.17
CA ASP A 39 6.61 8.97 -15.95
C ASP A 39 5.37 8.85 -15.04
N LEU A 40 4.32 9.61 -15.33
CA LEU A 40 3.17 9.77 -14.44
C LEU A 40 1.86 9.37 -15.15
N ALA A 41 1.01 8.59 -14.47
CA ALA A 41 -0.27 8.15 -15.01
C ALA A 41 -1.42 8.26 -14.00
N LEU A 42 -2.61 8.62 -14.49
CA LEU A 42 -3.84 8.56 -13.70
C LEU A 42 -4.36 7.12 -13.66
N VAL A 43 -4.34 6.50 -12.49
CA VAL A 43 -4.70 5.07 -12.32
C VAL A 43 -5.44 4.87 -11.00
N ASP A 44 -6.63 4.27 -11.07
CA ASP A 44 -7.25 3.63 -9.92
C ASP A 44 -6.83 2.16 -9.83
N LEU A 45 -5.88 1.87 -8.93
CA LEU A 45 -5.39 0.51 -8.71
C LEU A 45 -6.51 -0.43 -8.26
N SER A 46 -7.60 0.09 -7.69
CA SER A 46 -8.73 -0.68 -7.17
C SER A 46 -9.77 -1.09 -8.21
N THR A 47 -9.57 -0.71 -9.49
CA THR A 47 -10.45 -1.09 -10.61
C THR A 47 -9.75 -2.10 -11.53
N PRO A 48 -10.46 -3.08 -12.11
CA PRO A 48 -9.83 -4.04 -13.02
C PRO A 48 -9.05 -3.34 -14.13
N LEU A 49 -7.80 -3.75 -14.32
CA LEU A 49 -6.91 -3.19 -15.32
C LEU A 49 -6.33 -4.32 -16.18
N GLU A 50 -6.47 -4.21 -17.50
CA GLU A 50 -5.93 -5.20 -18.43
C GLU A 50 -4.41 -5.05 -18.59
N LYS A 51 -3.91 -3.81 -18.66
CA LYS A 51 -2.48 -3.51 -18.84
C LYS A 51 -2.08 -2.22 -18.13
N SER A 52 -0.81 -2.12 -17.74
CA SER A 52 -0.24 -0.86 -17.24
C SER A 52 -0.30 0.22 -18.34
N PRO A 53 -0.52 1.50 -17.97
CA PRO A 53 -0.40 2.62 -18.90
C PRO A 53 1.06 2.94 -19.27
N PHE A 54 2.03 2.41 -18.52
CA PHE A 54 3.45 2.63 -18.77
C PHE A 54 3.97 1.69 -19.87
N SER A 55 4.94 2.18 -20.64
CA SER A 55 5.56 1.42 -21.73
C SER A 55 6.50 0.30 -21.27
N VAL A 56 6.97 0.38 -20.02
CA VAL A 56 7.88 -0.59 -19.41
C VAL A 56 7.38 -1.03 -18.04
N GLU A 57 7.59 -2.30 -17.72
CA GLU A 57 7.36 -2.84 -16.38
C GLU A 57 8.56 -2.54 -15.47
N ALA A 58 8.31 -2.33 -14.18
CA ALA A 58 9.32 -1.99 -13.21
C ALA A 58 10.07 -3.23 -12.67
N ASP A 59 11.36 -3.07 -12.35
CA ASP A 59 12.11 -4.04 -11.56
C ASP A 59 11.60 -4.10 -10.11
N VAL A 60 11.24 -2.93 -9.57
CA VAL A 60 10.76 -2.75 -8.20
C VAL A 60 9.59 -1.77 -8.20
N ALA A 61 8.47 -2.17 -7.61
CA ALA A 61 7.34 -1.31 -7.30
C ALA A 61 7.16 -1.16 -5.79
N THR A 62 6.65 -0.01 -5.35
CA THR A 62 6.36 0.24 -3.93
C THR A 62 4.91 0.63 -3.72
N LEU A 63 4.24 0.00 -2.76
CA LEU A 63 2.93 0.39 -2.25
C LEU A 63 3.11 0.85 -0.80
N ILE A 64 3.28 2.16 -0.60
CA ILE A 64 3.47 2.75 0.73
C ILE A 64 2.24 3.55 1.12
N PHE A 65 1.52 3.07 2.14
CA PHE A 65 0.23 3.59 2.59
C PHE A 65 -0.85 3.60 1.50
N VAL A 66 -0.79 2.64 0.58
CA VAL A 66 -1.71 2.53 -0.57
C VAL A 66 -2.85 1.57 -0.26
N LEU A 67 -2.53 0.32 0.12
CA LEU A 67 -3.58 -0.69 0.31
C LEU A 67 -4.47 -0.32 1.49
N SER A 68 -3.94 0.30 2.54
CA SER A 68 -4.75 0.74 3.67
C SER A 68 -5.76 1.84 3.33
N ALA A 69 -5.56 2.58 2.24
CA ALA A 69 -6.53 3.58 1.76
C ALA A 69 -7.63 2.97 0.87
N ILE A 70 -7.37 1.79 0.31
CA ILE A 70 -8.32 1.05 -0.54
C ILE A 70 -9.29 0.24 0.34
N HIS A 71 -10.55 0.16 -0.08
CA HIS A 71 -11.54 -0.69 0.60
C HIS A 71 -11.09 -2.16 0.60
N PRO A 72 -11.20 -2.91 1.72
CA PRO A 72 -10.73 -4.30 1.82
C PRO A 72 -11.23 -5.22 0.69
N ASP A 73 -12.50 -5.12 0.31
CA ASP A 73 -13.07 -5.90 -0.80
C ASP A 73 -12.36 -5.70 -2.15
N LYS A 74 -11.64 -4.59 -2.32
CA LYS A 74 -10.88 -4.27 -3.54
C LYS A 74 -9.39 -4.55 -3.41
N HIS A 75 -8.90 -5.06 -2.28
CA HIS A 75 -7.48 -5.40 -2.12
C HIS A 75 -7.04 -6.48 -3.12
N ALA A 76 -7.88 -7.48 -3.36
CA ALA A 76 -7.55 -8.59 -4.26
C ALA A 76 -7.35 -8.10 -5.70
N ILE A 77 -8.21 -7.21 -6.19
CA ILE A 77 -8.05 -6.63 -7.53
C ILE A 77 -6.84 -5.69 -7.58
N ALA A 78 -6.60 -4.88 -6.54
CA ALA A 78 -5.45 -4.00 -6.49
C ALA A 78 -4.12 -4.74 -6.56
N VAL A 79 -3.99 -5.83 -5.79
CA VAL A 79 -2.79 -6.67 -5.81
C VAL A 79 -2.68 -7.46 -7.12
N LYS A 80 -3.78 -7.95 -7.68
CA LYS A 80 -3.77 -8.58 -9.02
C LYS A 80 -3.24 -7.63 -10.09
N ASN A 81 -3.71 -6.38 -10.10
CA ASN A 81 -3.29 -5.37 -11.07
C ASN A 81 -1.79 -5.08 -11.01
N MET A 82 -1.15 -5.21 -9.83
CA MET A 82 0.30 -5.00 -9.71
C MET A 82 1.14 -5.92 -10.60
N ARG A 83 0.60 -7.07 -11.04
CA ARG A 83 1.29 -7.94 -12.00
C ARG A 83 1.57 -7.24 -13.33
N ASN A 84 0.74 -6.26 -13.72
CA ASN A 84 0.90 -5.53 -14.97
C ASN A 84 1.97 -4.42 -14.88
N TYR A 85 2.47 -4.13 -13.69
CA TYR A 85 3.42 -3.03 -13.43
C TYR A 85 4.83 -3.53 -13.14
N VAL A 86 5.01 -4.82 -12.90
CA VAL A 86 6.26 -5.40 -12.44
C VAL A 86 6.62 -6.54 -13.35
N LYS A 87 7.88 -6.58 -13.79
CA LYS A 87 8.39 -7.64 -14.66
C LYS A 87 8.39 -8.99 -13.94
N ASP A 88 8.45 -10.09 -14.69
CA ASP A 88 8.71 -11.40 -14.10
C ASP A 88 10.09 -11.40 -13.41
N GLY A 89 10.14 -11.90 -12.17
CA GLY A 89 11.30 -11.75 -11.28
C GLY A 89 11.44 -10.36 -10.63
N GLY A 90 10.55 -9.41 -10.93
CA GLY A 90 10.48 -8.11 -10.27
C GLY A 90 9.79 -8.19 -8.90
N THR A 91 9.91 -7.14 -8.10
CA THR A 91 9.47 -7.13 -6.70
C THR A 91 8.46 -6.03 -6.38
N VAL A 92 7.44 -6.34 -5.58
CA VAL A 92 6.57 -5.36 -4.92
C VAL A 92 6.94 -5.25 -3.44
N ILE A 93 7.23 -4.03 -2.98
CA ILE A 93 7.47 -3.73 -1.57
C ILE A 93 6.25 -3.00 -1.01
N VAL A 94 5.67 -3.55 0.05
CA VAL A 94 4.50 -2.99 0.72
C VAL A 94 4.92 -2.42 2.07
N ARG A 95 4.45 -1.22 2.40
CA ARG A 95 4.44 -0.70 3.77
C ARG A 95 3.09 -0.07 4.06
N ASP A 96 2.39 -0.58 5.06
CA ASP A 96 1.04 -0.11 5.43
C ASP A 96 0.85 -0.10 6.95
N TYR A 97 -0.31 0.36 7.45
CA TYR A 97 -0.59 0.38 8.89
C TYR A 97 -0.73 -1.03 9.47
N GLY A 98 -0.14 -1.26 10.64
CA GLY A 98 -0.28 -2.50 11.39
C GLY A 98 -1.36 -2.39 12.48
N VAL A 99 -2.01 -3.50 12.79
CA VAL A 99 -2.91 -3.60 13.96
C VAL A 99 -2.23 -3.11 15.24
N ASN A 100 -3.03 -2.56 16.14
CA ASN A 100 -2.59 -1.94 17.41
C ASN A 100 -1.72 -0.68 17.24
N ASP A 101 -1.61 -0.13 16.03
CA ASP A 101 -1.04 1.20 15.83
C ASP A 101 -1.78 2.25 16.68
N TYR A 102 -1.04 3.23 17.21
CA TYR A 102 -1.64 4.29 18.02
C TYR A 102 -2.78 5.03 17.30
N ALA A 103 -2.68 5.20 15.98
CA ALA A 103 -3.74 5.83 15.20
C ALA A 103 -5.02 4.96 15.13
N MET A 104 -4.89 3.64 15.18
CA MET A 104 -6.03 2.70 15.24
C MET A 104 -6.78 2.84 16.56
N ILE A 105 -6.05 2.80 17.67
CA ILE A 105 -6.62 2.71 19.03
C ILE A 105 -7.40 3.99 19.40
N ARG A 106 -6.99 5.14 18.86
CA ARG A 106 -7.59 6.45 19.18
C ARG A 106 -8.82 6.83 18.35
N PHE A 107 -9.28 5.98 17.42
CA PHE A 107 -10.48 6.30 16.65
C PHE A 107 -11.70 6.44 17.57
N LYS A 108 -12.45 7.53 17.40
CA LYS A 108 -13.66 7.80 18.18
C LYS A 108 -14.80 6.86 17.79
N ARG A 109 -15.78 6.71 18.68
CA ARG A 109 -17.05 6.02 18.37
C ARG A 109 -17.67 6.66 17.12
N GLY A 110 -18.10 5.83 16.17
CA GLY A 110 -18.64 6.27 14.87
C GLY A 110 -17.61 6.30 13.73
N ALA A 111 -16.30 6.21 14.00
CA ALA A 111 -15.29 6.14 12.94
C ALA A 111 -15.04 4.71 12.40
N LYS A 112 -15.48 3.67 13.11
CA LYS A 112 -15.30 2.28 12.69
C LYS A 112 -16.32 1.93 11.60
N LEU A 113 -15.83 1.60 10.40
CA LEU A 113 -16.65 1.15 9.27
C LEU A 113 -16.86 -0.36 9.29
N ALA A 114 -15.79 -1.11 9.58
CA ALA A 114 -15.79 -2.56 9.72
C ALA A 114 -14.63 -2.99 10.62
N ASP A 115 -14.40 -4.30 10.77
CA ASP A 115 -13.25 -4.76 11.54
C ASP A 115 -11.93 -4.26 10.92
N ARG A 116 -11.05 -3.70 11.77
CA ARG A 116 -9.80 -3.04 11.38
C ARG A 116 -9.92 -1.95 10.30
N PHE A 117 -11.13 -1.50 9.97
CA PHE A 117 -11.39 -0.53 8.91
C PHE A 117 -12.12 0.70 9.43
N TYR A 118 -11.52 1.87 9.21
CA TYR A 118 -11.97 3.11 9.82
C TYR A 118 -12.02 4.25 8.81
N VAL A 119 -12.87 5.24 9.08
CA VAL A 119 -12.91 6.52 8.38
C VAL A 119 -12.25 7.61 9.23
N ARG A 120 -11.45 8.46 8.58
CA ARG A 120 -10.81 9.63 9.18
C ARG A 120 -11.74 10.84 9.09
N GLN A 121 -11.36 11.91 9.79
CA GLN A 121 -12.14 13.16 9.81
C GLN A 121 -12.22 13.85 8.44
N ASP A 122 -11.21 13.66 7.59
CA ASP A 122 -11.17 14.18 6.22
C ASP A 122 -11.92 13.29 5.21
N GLY A 123 -12.62 12.24 5.68
CA GLY A 123 -13.34 11.29 4.83
C GLY A 123 -12.47 10.20 4.22
N THR A 124 -11.14 10.26 4.37
CA THR A 124 -10.25 9.19 3.90
C THR A 124 -10.40 7.94 4.77
N ARG A 125 -10.04 6.78 4.23
CA ARG A 125 -10.19 5.49 4.91
C ARG A 125 -8.84 4.94 5.37
N SER A 126 -8.87 4.07 6.36
CA SER A 126 -7.66 3.40 6.86
C SER A 126 -7.99 2.00 7.31
N TYR A 127 -7.42 1.03 6.62
CA TYR A 127 -7.36 -0.37 7.02
C TYR A 127 -6.05 -0.67 7.74
N TYR A 128 -6.12 -1.47 8.81
CA TYR A 128 -4.97 -1.88 9.61
C TYR A 128 -4.69 -3.35 9.38
N PHE A 129 -3.57 -3.65 8.74
CA PHE A 129 -3.17 -5.00 8.39
C PHE A 129 -2.60 -5.75 9.58
N THR A 130 -2.70 -7.06 9.47
CA THR A 130 -2.07 -7.96 10.41
C THR A 130 -1.22 -8.99 9.69
N LEU A 131 -0.09 -9.35 10.30
CA LEU A 131 0.81 -10.39 9.82
C LEU A 131 0.62 -11.71 10.57
N GLY A 132 -0.10 -11.67 11.69
CA GLY A 132 -0.46 -12.88 12.41
C GLY A 132 -1.50 -13.71 11.65
N LYS A 133 -1.63 -14.97 12.07
CA LYS A 133 -2.70 -15.86 11.63
C LYS A 133 -4.02 -15.41 12.28
N TYR A 134 -5.05 -15.16 11.47
CA TYR A 134 -6.40 -14.93 11.97
C TYR A 134 -7.33 -16.02 11.46
N GLN A 135 -8.29 -16.37 12.30
CA GLN A 135 -9.28 -17.39 12.01
C GLN A 135 -10.29 -16.84 11.01
N ILE A 136 -10.35 -17.40 9.81
CA ILE A 136 -11.46 -17.16 8.90
C ILE A 136 -12.45 -18.30 9.12
N LEU A 137 -13.61 -17.97 9.68
CA LEU A 137 -14.70 -18.92 9.80
C LEU A 137 -15.42 -18.99 8.44
N CYS A 138 -15.18 -20.05 7.67
CA CYS A 138 -15.95 -20.28 6.46
C CYS A 138 -17.30 -20.88 6.87
N ALA A 139 -18.31 -20.03 7.08
CA ALA A 139 -19.65 -20.45 7.51
C ALA A 139 -20.31 -21.50 6.59
N LYS A 140 -19.83 -21.64 5.34
CA LYS A 140 -20.32 -22.61 4.36
C LYS A 140 -19.62 -23.97 4.39
N LEU A 141 -18.44 -24.10 5.01
CA LEU A 141 -17.58 -25.28 4.85
C LEU A 141 -17.14 -25.95 6.17
N ASN A 142 -17.60 -25.46 7.34
CA ASN A 142 -17.17 -25.95 8.67
C ASN A 142 -15.63 -26.13 8.80
N PHE A 143 -14.89 -25.31 8.08
CA PHE A 143 -13.43 -25.33 8.07
C PHE A 143 -12.90 -24.01 8.59
N CYS A 144 -11.90 -24.12 9.45
CA CYS A 144 -11.19 -23.02 10.05
C CYS A 144 -9.82 -22.94 9.39
N SER A 145 -9.62 -21.94 8.51
CA SER A 145 -8.29 -21.64 7.98
C SER A 145 -7.65 -20.50 8.78
N PHE A 146 -6.33 -20.60 8.94
CA PHE A 146 -5.50 -19.54 9.47
C PHE A 146 -4.94 -18.73 8.30
N SER A 147 -5.28 -17.45 8.23
CA SER A 147 -4.86 -16.58 7.14
C SER A 147 -3.81 -15.57 7.58
N GLU A 148 -2.73 -15.48 6.81
CA GLU A 148 -1.77 -14.38 6.87
C GLU A 148 -2.14 -13.38 5.77
N GLU A 149 -3.11 -12.53 6.08
CA GLU A 149 -3.89 -11.70 5.15
C GLU A 149 -3.07 -11.10 4.00
N LEU A 150 -2.00 -10.35 4.32
CA LEU A 150 -1.20 -9.67 3.29
C LEU A 150 -0.42 -10.65 2.41
N ALA A 151 0.07 -11.77 2.96
CA ALA A 151 0.79 -12.76 2.19
C ALA A 151 -0.14 -13.55 1.27
N GLU A 152 -1.26 -14.03 1.81
CA GLU A 152 -2.25 -14.76 1.01
C GLU A 152 -2.80 -13.92 -0.14
N LEU A 153 -3.01 -12.61 0.10
CA LEU A 153 -3.47 -11.69 -0.92
C LEU A 153 -2.54 -11.64 -2.13
N PHE A 154 -1.23 -11.55 -1.89
CA PHE A 154 -0.20 -11.54 -2.93
C PHE A 154 0.03 -12.93 -3.54
N GLU A 155 0.01 -13.98 -2.74
CA GLU A 155 0.18 -15.37 -3.21
C GLU A 155 -0.95 -15.81 -4.14
N ARG A 156 -2.20 -15.46 -3.83
CA ARG A 156 -3.35 -15.68 -4.73
C ARG A 156 -3.25 -14.90 -6.05
N ALA A 157 -2.51 -13.80 -6.06
CA ALA A 157 -2.21 -13.03 -7.25
C ALA A 157 -0.94 -13.53 -7.98
N GLY A 158 -0.36 -14.67 -7.59
CA GLY A 158 0.81 -15.25 -8.24
C GLY A 158 2.11 -14.54 -7.91
N PHE A 159 2.22 -13.95 -6.72
CA PHE A 159 3.48 -13.50 -6.14
C PHE A 159 3.97 -14.49 -5.08
N GLU A 160 5.24 -14.43 -4.74
CA GLU A 160 5.84 -15.15 -3.61
C GLU A 160 6.15 -14.18 -2.48
N CYS A 161 5.75 -14.50 -1.24
CA CYS A 161 6.16 -13.72 -0.08
C CYS A 161 7.61 -14.05 0.31
N VAL A 162 8.51 -13.09 0.11
CA VAL A 162 9.93 -13.29 0.44
C VAL A 162 10.26 -12.85 1.87
N ARG A 163 9.60 -11.80 2.37
CA ARG A 163 9.76 -11.32 3.75
C ARG A 163 8.51 -10.55 4.16
N LYS A 164 8.14 -10.63 5.44
CA LYS A 164 7.17 -9.74 6.09
C LYS A 164 7.51 -9.55 7.56
N GLU A 165 7.29 -8.35 8.09
CA GLU A 165 7.58 -8.02 9.48
C GLU A 165 6.74 -6.85 9.99
N TYR A 166 6.53 -6.79 11.31
CA TYR A 166 6.05 -5.58 11.95
C TYR A 166 7.21 -4.62 12.19
N LEU A 167 6.99 -3.36 11.86
CA LEU A 167 7.93 -2.28 12.15
C LEU A 167 7.37 -1.38 13.24
N HIS A 168 8.10 -1.31 14.34
CA HIS A 168 7.83 -0.40 15.44
C HIS A 168 8.64 0.89 15.26
N ARG A 169 7.96 2.02 15.36
CA ARG A 169 8.55 3.36 15.25
C ARG A 169 8.02 4.26 16.34
N GLN A 170 8.77 5.30 16.69
CA GLN A 170 8.28 6.40 17.52
C GLN A 170 8.06 7.61 16.63
N THR A 171 6.89 8.23 16.72
CA THR A 171 6.61 9.50 16.04
C THR A 171 6.58 10.61 17.07
N VAL A 172 7.53 11.53 16.93
CA VAL A 172 7.64 12.74 17.76
C VAL A 172 7.19 13.93 16.92
N ASN A 173 6.17 14.63 17.38
CA ASN A 173 5.75 15.93 16.85
C ASN A 173 5.84 16.95 17.98
N HIS A 174 6.93 17.74 17.96
CA HIS A 174 7.19 18.75 18.99
C HIS A 174 6.14 19.85 19.02
N GLN A 175 5.63 20.30 17.86
CA GLN A 175 4.61 21.34 17.78
C GLN A 175 3.28 20.92 18.42
N LYS A 176 2.94 19.63 18.35
CA LYS A 176 1.72 19.06 18.94
C LYS A 176 1.98 18.40 20.30
N ASN A 177 3.19 18.53 20.84
CA ASN A 177 3.66 17.83 22.03
C ASN A 177 3.26 16.34 22.06
N LEU A 178 3.45 15.66 20.92
CA LEU A 178 3.02 14.28 20.72
C LEU A 178 4.23 13.38 20.60
N ASN A 179 4.31 12.33 21.41
CA ASN A 179 5.29 11.26 21.27
C ASN A 179 4.55 9.92 21.39
N VAL A 180 4.40 9.22 20.26
CA VAL A 180 3.52 8.05 20.19
C VAL A 180 4.14 6.89 19.41
N PRO A 181 3.92 5.65 19.87
CA PRO A 181 4.36 4.47 19.15
C PRO A 181 3.54 4.33 17.86
N ARG A 182 4.20 3.95 16.78
CA ARG A 182 3.60 3.60 15.51
C ARG A 182 3.94 2.17 15.13
N ILE A 183 2.96 1.45 14.60
CA ILE A 183 3.09 0.08 14.13
C ILE A 183 2.74 0.05 12.64
N PHE A 184 3.67 -0.45 11.83
CA PHE A 184 3.50 -0.66 10.41
C PHE A 184 3.74 -2.13 10.06
N VAL A 185 3.12 -2.59 8.98
CA VAL A 185 3.53 -3.82 8.30
C VAL A 185 4.51 -3.44 7.20
N GLN A 186 5.54 -4.26 6.98
CA GLN A 186 6.39 -4.17 5.82
C GLN A 186 6.57 -5.57 5.21
N ALA A 187 6.41 -5.67 3.90
CA ALA A 187 6.53 -6.94 3.20
C ALA A 187 7.16 -6.78 1.81
N ARG A 188 7.77 -7.86 1.33
CA ARG A 188 8.41 -7.96 0.01
C ARG A 188 7.86 -9.18 -0.72
N PHE A 189 7.39 -8.95 -1.94
CA PHE A 189 6.76 -9.95 -2.78
C PHE A 189 7.44 -10.03 -4.14
N LEU A 190 7.80 -11.23 -4.58
CA LEU A 190 8.43 -11.48 -5.88
C LEU A 190 7.37 -11.92 -6.89
N LYS A 191 7.34 -11.33 -8.09
CA LYS A 191 6.48 -11.82 -9.18
C LYS A 191 7.14 -13.06 -9.79
N ARG A 192 6.44 -14.19 -9.75
CA ARG A 192 6.87 -15.44 -10.40
C ARG A 192 6.35 -15.55 -11.82
#